data_AF-A0A937DRY8-F1
#
_entry.id   AF-A0A937DRY8-F1
#
_cell.length_a   1.000
_cell.length_b   1.000
_cell.length_c   1.000
_cell.angle_alpha   90.00
_cell.angle_beta   90.00
_cell.angle_gamma   90.00
#
_symmetry.space_group_name_H-M   'P 1'
#
loop_
_entity.id
_entity.type
_entity.pdbx_description
1 polymer ?
#
loop_
_entity_poly.entity_id
_entity_poly.type
_entity_poly.pdbx_seq_one_letter_code
_entity_poly.pdbx_strand_id
1 'polypeptide(L)' 'MTPGARVAATIELLDEIVSHALDSERGRPADLVANAYFRARRFIGGGDRRAVAERVWGILRRYGQLTWWLKRTQHPD' A
#
# COMPACT_ATOMS: atom_id res chain seq x y z
N MET A 1 14.64 -3.25 -9.71
CA MET A 1 13.34 -3.97 -9.74
C MET A 1 12.66 -3.72 -11.09
N THR A 2 11.93 -4.69 -11.65
CA THR A 2 11.17 -4.45 -12.90
C THR A 2 9.94 -3.58 -12.63
N PRO A 3 9.36 -2.92 -13.66
CA PRO A 3 8.10 -2.18 -13.49
C PRO A 3 6.97 -3.04 -12.90
N GLY A 4 6.85 -4.29 -13.32
CA GLY A 4 5.87 -5.23 -12.77
C GLY A 4 6.10 -5.52 -11.29
N ALA A 5 7.36 -5.72 -10.88
CA ALA A 5 7.69 -5.94 -9.47
C ALA A 5 7.42 -4.71 -8.59
N ARG A 6 7.48 -3.48 -9.14
CA ARG A 6 7.00 -2.27 -8.43
C ARG A 6 5.50 -2.29 -8.20
N VAL A 7 4.73 -2.70 -9.20
CA VAL A 7 3.28 -2.82 -9.05
C VAL A 7 2.93 -3.88 -8.00
N ALA A 8 3.56 -5.05 -8.07
CA ALA A 8 3.36 -6.11 -7.09
C ALA A 8 3.69 -5.63 -5.66
N ALA A 9 4.84 -4.96 -5.48
CA ALA A 9 5.22 -4.43 -4.18
C ALA A 9 4.26 -3.35 -3.65
N THR A 10 3.69 -2.51 -4.54
CA THR A 10 2.63 -1.57 -4.15
C THR A 10 1.39 -2.31 -3.64
N ILE A 11 0.95 -3.36 -4.33
CA ILE A 11 -0.22 -4.16 -3.93
C ILE A 11 0.02 -4.80 -2.57
N GLU A 12 1.14 -5.50 -2.41
CA GLU A 12 1.50 -6.14 -1.14
C GLU A 12 1.56 -5.15 0.03
N LEU A 13 2.18 -3.99 -0.17
CA LEU A 13 2.27 -2.98 0.89
C LEU A 13 0.89 -2.36 1.22
N LEU A 14 0.04 -2.13 0.22
CA LEU A 14 -1.33 -1.66 0.49
C LEU A 14 -2.14 -2.69 1.26
N ASP A 15 -2.04 -3.97 0.89
CA ASP A 15 -2.72 -5.06 1.56
C ASP A 15 -2.28 -5.18 3.03
N GLU A 16 -0.97 -5.09 3.30
CA GLU A 16 -0.44 -5.12 4.67
C GLU A 16 -0.90 -3.91 5.49
N ILE A 17 -0.92 -2.71 4.89
CA ILE A 17 -1.40 -1.48 5.55
C ILE A 17 -2.89 -1.60 5.89
N VAL A 18 -3.72 -2.01 4.93
CA VAL A 18 -5.18 -2.11 5.12
C VAL A 18 -5.50 -3.21 6.12
N SER A 19 -4.86 -4.37 6.03
CA SER A 19 -5.04 -5.47 6.99
C SER A 19 -4.71 -5.03 8.42
N HIS A 20 -3.62 -4.28 8.61
CA HIS A 20 -3.30 -3.71 9.92
C HIS A 20 -4.25 -2.59 10.35
N ALA A 21 -4.77 -1.78 9.43
CA ALA A 21 -5.71 -0.71 9.79
C ALA A 21 -7.08 -1.24 10.26
N LEU A 22 -7.46 -2.45 9.83
CA LEU A 22 -8.70 -3.13 10.23
C LEU A 22 -8.59 -3.84 11.59
N ASP A 23 -7.39 -4.05 12.11
CA ASP A 23 -7.17 -4.65 13.43
C ASP A 23 -7.42 -3.62 14.54
N SER A 24 -8.55 -3.75 15.25
CA SER A 24 -8.98 -2.82 16.30
C SER A 24 -8.16 -2.92 17.60
N GLU A 25 -7.42 -4.01 17.82
CA GLU A 25 -6.64 -4.23 19.04
C GLU A 25 -5.14 -3.99 18.83
N ARG A 26 -4.63 -4.24 17.62
CA ARG A 26 -3.21 -4.17 17.28
C ARG A 26 -2.94 -3.36 16.02
N GLY A 27 -3.81 -2.41 15.71
CA GLY A 27 -3.66 -1.53 14.56
C GLY A 27 -2.29 -0.84 14.54
N ARG A 28 -1.63 -0.90 13.39
CA ARG A 28 -0.34 -0.24 13.17
C ARG A 28 -0.49 0.94 12.21
N PRO A 29 0.10 2.11 12.54
CA PRO A 29 0.19 3.23 11.60
C PRO A 29 0.82 2.80 10.27
N ALA A 30 0.27 3.28 9.16
CA ALA A 30 0.74 2.95 7.81
C ALA A 30 2.25 3.21 7.60
N ASP A 31 2.78 4.29 8.19
CA ASP A 31 4.21 4.60 8.12
C ASP A 31 5.09 3.54 8.79
N LEU A 32 4.64 2.98 9.92
CA LEU A 32 5.37 1.92 10.61
C LEU A 32 5.34 0.62 9.83
N VAL A 33 4.20 0.29 9.22
CA VAL A 33 4.06 -0.86 8.31
C VAL A 33 4.98 -0.70 7.10
N ALA A 34 4.94 0.45 6.42
CA ALA A 34 5.80 0.73 5.27
C ALA A 34 7.30 0.67 5.64
N ASN A 35 7.67 1.18 6.80
CA ASN A 35 9.04 1.12 7.29
C ASN A 35 9.51 -0.34 7.47
N ALA A 36 8.69 -1.17 8.13
CA ALA A 36 8.98 -2.59 8.31
C ALA A 36 9.06 -3.34 6.97
N TYR A 37 8.08 -3.12 6.09
CA TYR A 37 8.00 -3.70 4.75
C TYR A 37 9.28 -3.47 3.92
N PHE A 38 9.79 -2.23 3.93
CA PHE A 38 11.01 -1.88 3.19
C PHE A 38 12.30 -2.32 3.89
N ARG A 39 12.32 -2.42 5.23
CA ARG A 39 13.48 -2.97 5.97
C ARG A 39 13.66 -4.46 5.71
N ALA A 40 12.57 -5.22 5.61
CA ALA A 40 12.61 -6.66 5.37
C ALA A 40 13.16 -7.04 3.97
N ARG A 41 13.17 -6.11 3.01
CA ARG A 41 13.55 -6.37 1.61
C ARG A 41 15.01 -5.97 1.35
N ARG A 42 15.89 -6.98 1.28
CA ARG A 42 17.35 -6.81 1.06
C ARG A 42 17.72 -6.21 -0.30
N PHE A 43 16.96 -6.49 -1.35
CA PHE A 43 17.32 -6.15 -2.73
C PHE A 43 16.55 -4.95 -3.33
N ILE A 44 15.82 -4.18 -2.51
CA ILE A 44 15.09 -3.01 -2.99
C ILE A 44 15.93 -1.73 -2.88
N GLY A 45 16.23 -1.11 -4.02
CA GLY A 45 17.01 0.13 -4.10
C GLY A 45 16.20 1.39 -3.75
N GLY A 46 16.88 2.51 -3.52
CA GLY A 46 16.23 3.77 -3.11
C GLY A 46 15.20 4.30 -4.12
N GLY A 47 15.49 4.22 -5.42
CA GLY A 47 14.52 4.61 -6.46
C GLY A 47 13.29 3.71 -6.52
N ASP A 48 13.47 2.41 -6.25
CA ASP A 48 12.38 1.45 -6.17
C ASP A 48 11.49 1.72 -4.94
N ARG A 49 12.09 1.98 -3.78
CA ARG A 49 11.38 2.39 -2.55
C ARG A 49 10.54 3.64 -2.81
N ARG A 50 11.13 4.66 -3.45
CA ARG A 50 10.44 5.90 -3.78
C ARG A 50 9.25 5.66 -4.71
N ALA A 51 9.44 4.91 -5.79
CA ALA A 51 8.38 4.62 -6.74
C ALA A 51 7.20 3.87 -6.11
N VAL A 52 7.48 2.89 -5.24
CA VAL A 52 6.45 2.15 -4.51
C VAL A 52 5.73 3.07 -3.51
N ALA A 53 6.48 3.82 -2.71
CA ALA A 53 5.92 4.72 -1.70
C ALA A 53 5.03 5.81 -2.32
N GLU A 54 5.49 6.47 -3.39
CA GLU A 54 4.72 7.51 -4.09
C GLU A 54 3.36 6.95 -4.57
N ARG A 55 3.34 5.72 -5.08
CA ARG A 55 2.11 5.06 -5.54
C ARG A 55 1.19 4.69 -4.37
N VAL A 56 1.73 4.05 -3.33
CA VAL A 56 0.98 3.68 -2.12
C VAL A 56 0.32 4.91 -1.50
N TRP A 57 1.09 5.97 -1.23
CA TRP A 57 0.54 7.18 -0.63
C TRP A 57 -0.41 7.94 -1.56
N GLY A 58 -0.17 7.90 -2.88
CA GLY A 58 -1.10 8.44 -3.87
C GLY A 58 -2.46 7.75 -3.84
N ILE A 59 -2.47 6.43 -3.64
CA ILE A 59 -3.70 5.62 -3.52
C ILE A 59 -4.36 5.89 -2.16
N LEU A 60 -3.63 5.82 -1.04
CA LEU A 60 -4.17 6.03 0.30
C LEU A 60 -4.82 7.41 0.45
N ARG A 61 -4.20 8.48 -0.08
CA ARG A 61 -4.80 9.83 -0.07
C ARG A 61 -6.12 9.93 -0.84
N ARG A 62 -6.36 9.04 -1.81
CA ARG A 62 -7.57 9.01 -2.63
C ARG A 62 -8.49 7.86 -2.23
N TYR A 63 -8.18 7.10 -1.18
CA TYR A 63 -8.86 5.86 -0.84
C TYR A 63 -10.37 6.07 -0.63
N GLY A 64 -10.77 7.13 0.07
CA GLY A 64 -12.19 7.48 0.24
C GLY A 64 -12.91 7.80 -1.08
N GLN A 65 -12.24 8.51 -1.99
CA GLN A 65 -12.80 8.79 -3.32
C GLN A 65 -12.90 7.52 -4.18
N LEU A 66 -11.86 6.68 -4.18
CA LEU A 66 -11.82 5.44 -4.95
C LEU A 66 -12.90 4.46 -4.47
N THR A 67 -13.00 4.25 -3.15
CA THR A 67 -14.02 3.37 -2.56
C THR A 67 -15.43 3.88 -2.81
N TRP A 68 -15.65 5.19 -2.79
CA TRP A 68 -16.94 5.78 -3.16
C TRP A 68 -17.32 5.47 -4.61
N TRP A 69 -16.38 5.63 -5.56
CA TRP A 69 -16.63 5.31 -6.96
C TRP A 69 -16.89 3.81 -7.18
N LEU A 70 -16.11 2.93 -6.55
CA LEU A 70 -16.28 1.47 -6.66
C LEU A 70 -17.68 1.03 -6.20
N LYS A 71 -18.13 1.55 -5.04
CA LYS A 71 -19.48 1.31 -4.53
C LYS A 71 -20.55 1.82 -5.49
N ARG A 72 -20.34 3.00 -6.09
CA ARG A 72 -21.28 3.61 -7.04
C ARG A 72 -21.40 2.83 -8.35
N THR A 73 -20.31 2.23 -8.83
CA THR A 73 -20.31 1.43 -10.07
C THR A 73 -20.68 -0.04 -9.84
N GLN A 74 -21.17 -0.40 -8.65
CA GLN A 74 -21.50 -1.78 -8.25
C GLN A 74 -20.33 -2.76 -8.46
N HIS A 75 -19.10 -2.30 -8.27
CA HIS A 75 -17.96 -3.21 -8.27
C HIS A 75 -18.06 -4.07 -7.00
N PRO A 76 -17.98 -5.41 -7.09
CA PRO A 76 -17.97 -6.26 -5.90
C PRO A 76 -16.75 -5.94 -5.03
N ASP A 77 -16.94 -6.01 -3.70
CA ASP A 77 -15.88 -5.91 -2.70
C ASP A 77 -14.94 -7.13 -2.76
#